data_AF-A0A257QJ17-F1
#
_entry.id   AF-A0A257QJ17-F1
#
_cell.length_a   1.000
_cell.length_b   1.000
_cell.length_c   1.000
_cell.angle_alpha   90.00
_cell.angle_beta   90.00
_cell.angle_gamma   90.00
#
_symmetry.space_group_name_H-M   'P 1'
#
loop_
_entity.id
_entity.type
_entity.pdbx_description
1 polymer ?
#
loop_
_entity_poly.entity_id
_entity_poly.type
_entity_poly.pdbx_seq_one_letter_code
_entity_poly.pdbx_strand_id
1 'polypeptide(L)'
;MRDDVAYLYQPEHPAVLQVIRQIIQAARAAQVPVTICGEMAADPRFAAILMGAGITALSVSPIAIPKITQVLSVCVAEDLEQLAKRVFELTDAKEVIAALDRFYEQKMDETFG
;
A
#
# COMPACT_ATOMS: atom_id res chain seq x y z
N MET A 1 -17.75 -0.50 16.68
CA MET A 1 -16.35 -0.92 16.51
C MET A 1 -15.87 -1.34 17.90
N ARG A 2 -15.19 -2.48 18.04
CA ARG A 2 -14.83 -3.01 19.36
C ARG A 2 -13.36 -2.65 19.60
N ASP A 3 -13.13 -1.59 20.38
CA ASP A 3 -11.82 -0.97 20.60
C ASP A 3 -10.77 -1.91 21.23
N ASP A 4 -11.22 -3.03 21.81
CA ASP A 4 -10.40 -4.02 22.50
C ASP A 4 -9.43 -4.83 21.60
N VAL A 5 -9.48 -4.65 20.28
CA VAL A 5 -8.68 -5.44 19.32
C VAL A 5 -7.99 -4.57 18.26
N ALA A 6 -8.20 -3.24 18.28
CA ALA A 6 -7.67 -2.33 17.28
C ALA A 6 -6.13 -2.32 17.24
N TYR A 7 -5.47 -2.59 18.37
CA TYR A 7 -4.00 -2.68 18.46
C TYR A 7 -3.40 -3.91 17.76
N LEU A 8 -4.21 -4.93 17.42
CA LEU A 8 -3.76 -6.07 16.61
C LEU A 8 -3.77 -5.75 15.10
N TYR A 9 -4.36 -4.61 14.71
CA TYR A 9 -4.37 -4.18 13.33
C TYR A 9 -3.00 -3.56 12.97
N GLN A 10 -2.10 -4.42 12.48
CA GLN A 10 -0.76 -4.04 12.01
C GLN A 10 -0.63 -4.39 10.52
N PRO A 11 -1.24 -3.61 9.61
CA PRO A 11 -1.12 -3.84 8.16
C PRO A 11 0.34 -3.81 7.67
N GLU A 12 1.21 -3.10 8.37
CA GLU A 12 2.67 -3.03 8.16
C GLU A 12 3.40 -4.34 8.50
N HIS A 13 2.74 -5.29 9.17
CA HIS A 13 3.40 -6.52 9.59
C HIS A 13 3.83 -7.32 8.34
N PRO A 14 5.11 -7.71 8.22
CA PRO A 14 5.63 -8.40 7.02
C PRO A 14 4.85 -9.65 6.63
N ALA A 15 4.37 -10.42 7.60
CA ALA A 15 3.51 -11.58 7.35
C ALA A 15 2.21 -11.23 6.58
N VAL A 16 1.57 -10.11 6.89
CA VAL A 16 0.35 -9.64 6.20
C VAL A 16 0.69 -9.25 4.77
N LEU A 17 1.75 -8.45 4.59
CA LEU A 17 2.24 -8.03 3.28
C LEU A 17 2.64 -9.23 2.40
N GLN A 18 3.25 -10.27 2.99
CA GLN A 18 3.61 -11.47 2.28
C GLN A 18 2.38 -12.27 1.81
N VAL A 19 1.33 -12.36 2.62
CA VAL A 19 0.05 -12.98 2.21
C VAL A 19 -0.56 -12.20 1.05
N ILE A 20 -0.58 -10.86 1.12
CA ILE A 20 -1.07 -10.02 0.02
C ILE A 20 -0.26 -10.25 -1.25
N ARG A 21 1.08 -10.29 -1.15
CA ARG A 21 1.98 -10.58 -2.27
C ARG A 21 1.66 -11.94 -2.91
N GLN A 22 1.44 -12.97 -2.11
CA GLN A 22 1.08 -14.30 -2.60
C GLN A 22 -0.27 -14.30 -3.33
N ILE A 23 -1.28 -13.62 -2.78
CA ILE A 23 -2.60 -13.47 -3.42
C ILE A 23 -2.46 -12.78 -4.77
N ILE A 24 -1.72 -11.68 -4.84
CA ILE A 24 -1.51 -10.92 -6.08
C ILE A 24 -0.78 -11.78 -7.12
N GLN A 25 0.28 -12.51 -6.71
CA GLN A 25 1.01 -13.39 -7.61
C GLN A 25 0.12 -14.52 -8.17
N ALA A 26 -0.67 -15.15 -7.31
CA ALA A 26 -1.60 -16.21 -7.72
C ALA A 26 -2.68 -15.68 -8.68
N ALA A 27 -3.27 -14.52 -8.37
CA ALA A 27 -4.29 -13.90 -9.20
C ALA A 27 -3.72 -13.44 -10.55
N ARG A 28 -2.50 -12.90 -10.57
CA ARG A 28 -1.80 -12.55 -11.82
C ARG A 28 -1.53 -13.78 -12.68
N ALA A 29 -1.10 -14.89 -12.09
CA ALA A 29 -0.89 -16.15 -12.81
C ALA A 29 -2.21 -16.70 -13.39
N ALA A 30 -3.32 -16.49 -12.69
CA ALA A 30 -4.66 -16.86 -13.13
C ALA A 30 -5.35 -15.82 -14.04
N GLN A 31 -4.71 -14.67 -14.30
CA GLN A 31 -5.30 -13.54 -15.04
C GLN A 31 -6.61 -13.01 -14.43
N VAL A 32 -6.73 -13.08 -13.09
CA VAL A 32 -7.89 -12.60 -12.34
C VAL A 32 -7.55 -11.26 -11.66
N PRO A 33 -8.40 -10.22 -11.77
CA PRO A 33 -8.18 -8.95 -11.07
C PRO A 33 -8.34 -9.11 -9.55
N VAL A 34 -7.58 -8.32 -8.79
CA VAL A 34 -7.66 -8.28 -7.32
C VAL A 34 -8.10 -6.90 -6.89
N THR A 35 -9.12 -6.87 -6.03
CA THR A 35 -9.60 -5.66 -5.36
C THR A 35 -9.38 -5.80 -3.86
N ILE A 36 -8.97 -4.73 -3.20
CA ILE A 36 -8.83 -4.70 -1.75
C ILE A 36 -9.69 -3.60 -1.13
N CYS A 37 -10.34 -3.94 -0.03
CA CYS A 37 -11.16 -3.04 0.76
C CYS A 37 -10.63 -2.96 2.20
N GLY A 38 -11.07 -1.95 2.95
CA GLY A 38 -10.72 -1.78 4.36
C GLY A 38 -9.76 -0.61 4.60
N GLU A 39 -9.40 -0.42 5.86
CA GLU A 39 -8.66 0.78 6.30
C GLU A 39 -7.25 0.87 5.72
N MET A 40 -6.59 -0.27 5.47
CA MET A 40 -5.26 -0.29 4.82
C MET A 40 -5.35 0.24 3.38
N ALA A 41 -6.42 -0.09 2.65
CA ALA A 41 -6.63 0.42 1.30
C ALA A 41 -6.90 1.93 1.29
N ALA A 42 -7.39 2.48 2.41
CA ALA A 42 -7.69 3.89 2.60
C ALA A 42 -6.47 4.74 3.00
N ASP A 43 -5.35 4.11 3.39
CA ASP A 43 -4.09 4.80 3.69
C ASP A 43 -3.31 5.06 2.38
N PRO A 44 -2.98 6.31 2.03
CA PRO A 44 -2.26 6.64 0.79
C PRO A 44 -0.90 5.95 0.66
N ARG A 45 -0.20 5.70 1.78
CA ARG A 45 1.11 5.03 1.78
C ARG A 45 0.96 3.57 1.35
N PHE A 46 -0.01 2.88 1.92
CA PHE A 46 -0.31 1.50 1.55
C PHE A 46 -0.93 1.40 0.15
N ALA A 47 -1.79 2.35 -0.24
CA ALA A 47 -2.34 2.41 -1.58
C ALA A 47 -1.23 2.44 -2.65
N ALA A 48 -0.15 3.20 -2.43
CA ALA A 48 1.02 3.23 -3.32
C ALA A 48 1.68 1.84 -3.47
N ILE A 49 1.96 1.14 -2.35
CA ILE A 49 2.50 -0.23 -2.40
C ILE A 49 1.54 -1.18 -3.12
N LEU A 50 0.26 -1.16 -2.75
CA LEU A 50 -0.73 -2.11 -3.25
C LEU A 50 -0.87 -1.99 -4.76
N MET A 51 -0.94 -0.75 -5.27
CA MET A 51 -0.96 -0.48 -6.71
C MET A 51 0.35 -0.92 -7.37
N GLY A 52 1.51 -0.62 -6.78
CA GLY A 52 2.82 -1.07 -7.29
C GLY A 52 3.04 -2.58 -7.24
N ALA A 53 2.38 -3.28 -6.32
CA ALA A 53 2.41 -4.73 -6.20
C ALA A 53 1.55 -5.42 -7.28
N GLY A 54 0.58 -4.70 -7.87
CA GLY A 54 -0.30 -5.20 -8.92
C GLY A 54 -1.76 -5.39 -8.51
N ILE A 55 -2.21 -4.75 -7.43
CA ILE A 55 -3.65 -4.62 -7.15
C ILE A 55 -4.29 -3.77 -8.25
N THR A 56 -5.44 -4.23 -8.76
CA THR A 56 -6.12 -3.58 -9.89
C THR A 56 -7.16 -2.56 -9.47
N ALA A 57 -7.67 -2.64 -8.23
CA ALA A 57 -8.66 -1.70 -7.71
C ALA A 57 -8.62 -1.59 -6.17
N LEU A 58 -8.93 -0.39 -5.67
CA LEU A 58 -9.11 -0.12 -4.25
C LEU A 58 -10.57 0.25 -3.99
N SER A 59 -11.20 -0.37 -2.99
CA SER A 59 -12.55 -0.02 -2.54
C SER A 59 -12.48 0.71 -1.21
N VAL A 60 -12.62 2.04 -1.26
CA VAL A 60 -12.42 2.94 -0.12
C VAL A 60 -13.59 3.89 0.07
N SER A 61 -13.69 4.50 1.25
CA SER A 61 -14.63 5.59 1.51
C SER A 61 -14.33 6.79 0.59
N PRO A 62 -15.35 7.51 0.08
CA PRO A 62 -15.16 8.71 -0.72
C PRO A 62 -14.25 9.77 -0.08
N ILE A 63 -14.20 9.83 1.25
CA ILE A 63 -13.37 10.76 2.00
C ILE A 63 -11.87 10.46 1.85
N ALA A 64 -11.49 9.20 1.61
CA ALA A 64 -10.10 8.79 1.43
C ALA A 64 -9.60 9.00 -0.01
N ILE A 65 -10.51 9.04 -0.99
CA ILE A 65 -10.16 9.13 -2.42
C ILE A 65 -9.20 10.30 -2.71
N PRO A 66 -9.44 11.56 -2.28
CA PRO A 66 -8.58 12.67 -2.65
C PRO A 66 -7.12 12.48 -2.21
N LYS A 67 -6.90 11.98 -0.99
CA LYS A 67 -5.55 11.75 -0.43
C LYS A 67 -4.81 10.65 -1.20
N ILE A 68 -5.52 9.57 -1.54
CA ILE A 68 -4.95 8.46 -2.32
C ILE A 68 -4.61 8.95 -3.73
N THR A 69 -5.54 9.62 -4.40
CA THR A 69 -5.31 10.11 -5.77
C THR A 69 -4.21 11.15 -5.82
N GLN A 70 -4.04 11.98 -4.79
CA GLN A 70 -2.97 12.98 -4.71
C GLN A 70 -1.60 12.29 -4.79
N VAL A 71 -1.35 11.28 -3.95
CA VAL A 71 -0.08 10.53 -3.97
C VAL A 71 0.11 9.77 -5.27
N LEU A 72 -0.91 9.04 -5.72
CA LEU A 72 -0.81 8.24 -6.94
C LEU A 72 -0.61 9.10 -8.19
N SER A 73 -1.16 10.32 -8.23
CA SER A 73 -1.05 11.23 -9.38
C SER A 73 0.35 11.78 -9.60
N VAL A 74 1.21 11.77 -8.57
CA VAL A 74 2.59 12.27 -8.63
C VAL A 74 3.63 11.16 -8.73
N CYS A 75 3.18 9.90 -8.76
CA CYS A 75 4.04 8.74 -8.92
C CYS A 75 3.98 8.23 -10.36
N VAL A 76 5.11 7.78 -10.91
CA VAL A 76 5.11 6.93 -12.10
C VAL A 76 5.02 5.45 -11.69
N ALA A 77 4.61 4.58 -12.62
CA ALA A 77 4.46 3.15 -12.34
C ALA A 77 5.74 2.53 -11.77
N GLU A 78 6.90 2.96 -12.27
CA GLU A 78 8.21 2.50 -11.79
C GLU A 78 8.45 2.84 -10.31
N ASP A 79 8.05 4.03 -9.85
CA ASP A 79 8.18 4.42 -8.43
C ASP A 79 7.43 3.43 -7.52
N LEU A 80 6.20 3.11 -7.91
CA LEU A 80 5.32 2.23 -7.14
C LEU A 80 5.84 0.79 -7.14
N GLU A 81 6.31 0.30 -8.29
CA GLU A 81 6.90 -1.04 -8.39
C GLU A 81 8.18 -1.17 -7.55
N GLN A 82 9.04 -0.14 -7.56
CA GLN A 82 10.27 -0.13 -6.75
C GLN A 82 9.95 -0.10 -5.27
N LEU A 83 9.00 0.73 -4.83
CA LEU A 83 8.52 0.76 -3.45
C LEU A 83 7.99 -0.61 -3.02
N ALA A 84 7.13 -1.23 -3.83
CA ALA A 84 6.55 -2.53 -3.51
C ALA A 84 7.61 -3.63 -3.40
N LYS A 85 8.56 -3.69 -4.34
CA LYS A 85 9.70 -4.63 -4.28
C LYS A 85 10.48 -4.45 -2.98
N ARG A 86 10.83 -3.20 -2.65
CA ARG A 86 11.59 -2.89 -1.43
C ARG A 86 10.84 -3.33 -0.18
N VAL A 87 9.56 -2.97 -0.06
CA VAL A 87 8.77 -3.26 1.13
C VAL A 87 8.59 -4.76 1.35
N PHE A 88 8.41 -5.55 0.29
CA PHE A 88 8.28 -7.01 0.42
C PHE A 88 9.60 -7.74 0.74
N GLU A 89 10.74 -7.06 0.74
CA GLU A 89 12.02 -7.62 1.19
C GLU A 89 12.30 -7.33 2.67
N LEU A 90 11.54 -6.43 3.30
CA LEU A 90 11.71 -6.07 4.70
C LEU A 90 11.05 -7.11 5.61
N THR A 91 11.72 -7.40 6.72
CA THR A 91 11.28 -8.39 7.71
C THR A 91 10.87 -7.77 9.05
N ASP A 92 10.95 -6.45 9.19
CA ASP A 92 10.56 -5.70 10.38
C ASP A 92 9.50 -4.65 10.05
N ALA A 93 8.45 -4.59 10.87
CA ALA A 93 7.32 -3.69 10.67
C ALA A 93 7.73 -2.20 10.74
N LYS A 94 8.72 -1.85 11.58
CA LYS A 94 9.21 -0.48 11.69
C LYS A 94 9.97 -0.07 10.44
N GLU A 95 10.72 -0.99 9.84
CA GLU A 95 11.39 -0.74 8.57
C GLU A 95 10.38 -0.51 7.44
N VAL A 96 9.29 -1.28 7.43
CA VAL A 96 8.18 -1.08 6.47
C VAL A 96 7.58 0.31 6.62
N ILE A 97 7.24 0.73 7.85
CA ILE A 97 6.71 2.06 8.12
C ILE A 97 7.71 3.14 7.69
N ALA A 98 8.98 3.00 8.05
CA ALA A 98 10.01 3.99 7.69
C ALA A 98 10.21 4.11 6.17
N ALA A 99 10.12 3.00 5.44
CA ALA A 99 10.18 3.01 3.98
C ALA A 99 8.96 3.72 3.36
N LEU A 100 7.78 3.48 3.93
CA LEU A 100 6.53 4.11 3.51
C LEU A 100 6.50 5.61 3.74
N ASP A 101 6.91 6.04 4.92
CA ASP A 101 6.92 7.46 5.30
C ASP A 101 7.93 8.22 4.45
N ARG A 102 9.15 7.68 4.28
CA ARG A 102 10.18 8.28 3.43
C ARG A 102 9.71 8.47 1.99
N PHE A 103 9.06 7.45 1.43
CA PHE A 103 8.54 7.53 0.06
C PHE A 103 7.46 8.61 -0.06
N TYR A 104 6.55 8.67 0.90
CA TYR A 104 5.48 9.66 0.92
C TYR A 104 6.03 11.08 1.05
N GLU A 105 6.93 11.32 2.00
CA GLU A 105 7.60 12.61 2.19
C GLU A 105 8.34 13.04 0.93
N GLN A 106 9.16 12.16 0.35
CA GLN A 106 9.92 12.46 -0.86
C GLN A 106 8.99 12.88 -2.02
N LYS A 107 7.91 12.12 -2.28
CA LYS A 107 6.98 12.44 -3.39
C LYS A 107 6.19 13.72 -3.16
N MET A 108 5.84 14.02 -1.91
CA MET A 108 5.15 15.26 -1.58
C MET A 108 6.08 16.48 -1.67
N ASP A 109 7.32 16.36 -1.19
CA ASP A 109 8.31 17.45 -1.25
C ASP A 109 8.76 17.73 -2.69
N GLU A 110 8.96 16.70 -3.52
CA GLU A 110 9.34 16.86 -4.94
C GLU A 110 8.27 17.60 -5.77
N THR A 111 7.00 17.51 -5.37
CA THR A 111 5.87 18.06 -6.16
C THR A 111 5.31 19.36 -5.60
N PHE A 112 5.32 19.54 -4.27
CA PHE A 112 4.68 20.67 -3.58
C PHE A 112 5.66 21.51 -2.74
N GLY A 113 6.96 21.20 -2.78
CA GLY A 113 8.03 21.97 -2.16
C GLY A 113 8.44 23.23 -2.94
#